data_AF-A0A2K8GL01-F1
#
_entry.id   AF-A0A2K8GL01-F1
#
_cell.length_a   1.000
_cell.length_b   1.000
_cell.length_c   1.000
_cell.angle_alpha   90.00
_cell.angle_beta   90.00
_cell.angle_gamma   90.00
#
_symmetry.space_group_name_H-M   'P 1'
#
loop_
_entity.id
_entity.type
_entity.pdbx_description
1 polymer ?
#
loop_
_entity_poly.entity_id
_entity_poly.type
_entity_poly.pdbx_seq_one_letter_code
_entity_poly.pdbx_strand_id
1 'polypeptide(L)'
;MKVLLVITVISFCSFAIDGEETYDKKYDNINIDEILGNKRLLVAYIKCVLEKGKCTAEGYELKSHIKDALQTGCKKCTKQQRDGIRKVINHMINNEPEYWGQMVDKYDAERIYTHRYEKELKTIN
;
A
#
# COMPACT_ATOMS: atom_id res chain seq x y z
N MET A 1 44.07 14.91 -47.48
CA MET A 1 42.71 14.36 -47.50
C MET A 1 42.76 12.84 -47.34
N LYS A 2 42.31 12.34 -46.20
CA LYS A 2 41.75 10.98 -45.98
C LYS A 2 41.25 10.96 -44.55
N VAL A 3 39.98 11.30 -44.44
CA VAL A 3 39.14 11.20 -43.26
C VAL A 3 38.97 9.71 -42.95
N LEU A 4 39.14 9.31 -41.69
CA LEU A 4 38.31 8.26 -41.08
C LEU A 4 38.46 8.34 -39.55
N LEU A 5 37.61 9.21 -39.01
CA LEU A 5 37.15 9.22 -37.62
C LEU A 5 36.52 7.84 -37.32
N VAL A 6 37.23 6.99 -36.59
CA VAL A 6 36.67 5.77 -36.01
C VAL A 6 35.99 6.17 -34.70
N ILE A 7 34.75 6.66 -34.81
CA ILE A 7 33.88 6.96 -33.68
C ILE A 7 33.28 5.64 -33.18
N THR A 8 33.73 5.25 -32.00
CA THR A 8 33.01 4.52 -30.94
C THR A 8 31.58 4.09 -31.24
N VAL A 9 31.35 2.78 -31.34
CA VAL A 9 30.07 2.15 -30.98
C VAL A 9 30.39 0.94 -30.09
N ILE A 10 30.76 1.23 -28.84
CA ILE A 10 30.61 0.23 -27.77
C ILE A 10 29.12 0.24 -27.47
N SER A 11 28.41 -0.70 -28.11
CA SER A 11 27.03 -1.02 -27.79
C SER A 11 26.99 -1.54 -26.36
N PHE A 12 26.82 -0.62 -25.41
CA PHE A 12 26.45 -0.95 -24.05
C PHE A 12 25.01 -1.46 -24.12
N CYS A 13 24.85 -2.78 -24.29
CA CYS A 13 23.59 -3.45 -24.01
C CYS A 13 23.27 -3.15 -22.55
N SER A 14 22.46 -2.11 -22.34
CA SER A 14 21.84 -1.85 -21.06
C SER A 14 20.94 -3.04 -20.81
N PHE A 15 21.39 -3.96 -19.96
CA PHE A 15 20.50 -4.92 -19.32
C PHE A 15 19.49 -4.08 -18.55
N ALA A 16 18.31 -3.86 -19.13
CA ALA A 16 17.15 -3.46 -18.39
C ALA A 16 16.85 -4.62 -17.43
N ILE A 17 17.42 -4.57 -16.23
CA ILE A 17 16.93 -5.36 -15.12
C ILE A 17 15.56 -4.78 -14.87
N ASP A 18 14.53 -5.46 -15.39
CA ASP A 18 13.13 -5.19 -15.09
C ASP A 18 12.89 -5.61 -13.64
N GLY A 19 13.46 -4.82 -12.72
CA GLY A 19 13.19 -4.95 -11.30
C GLY A 19 11.80 -4.39 -11.08
N GLU A 20 10.82 -5.27 -10.89
CA GLU A 20 9.46 -4.88 -10.54
C GLU A 20 9.51 -3.85 -9.40
N GLU A 21 9.16 -2.60 -9.68
CA GLU A 21 9.22 -1.50 -8.71
C GLU A 21 8.22 -1.78 -7.58
N THR A 22 8.70 -2.27 -6.44
CA THR A 22 7.86 -2.47 -5.25
C THR A 22 7.87 -1.23 -4.36
N TYR A 23 6.85 -1.10 -3.50
CA TYR A 23 6.91 -0.18 -2.37
C TYR A 23 8.07 -0.51 -1.43
N ASP A 24 8.43 0.43 -0.54
CA ASP A 24 9.55 0.24 0.38
C ASP A 24 9.30 -1.00 1.28
N LYS A 25 10.26 -1.91 1.27
CA LYS A 25 10.21 -3.18 2.01
C LYS A 25 10.66 -3.02 3.47
N LYS A 26 11.18 -1.85 3.85
CA LYS A 26 11.66 -1.56 5.21
C LYS A 26 10.64 -1.90 6.29
N TYR A 27 9.35 -1.83 5.95
CA TYR A 27 8.23 -1.99 6.86
C TYR A 27 7.47 -3.32 6.70
N ASP A 28 8.00 -4.26 5.90
CA ASP A 28 7.36 -5.57 5.69
C ASP A 28 7.31 -6.44 6.96
N ASN A 29 8.15 -6.14 7.95
CA ASN A 29 8.24 -6.88 9.22
C ASN A 29 7.47 -6.22 10.38
N ILE A 30 6.62 -5.22 10.11
CA ILE A 30 5.78 -4.62 11.16
C ILE A 30 4.86 -5.70 11.73
N ASN A 31 4.72 -5.71 13.05
CA ASN A 31 3.80 -6.60 13.75
C ASN A 31 2.35 -6.08 13.65
N ILE A 32 1.67 -6.46 12.57
CA ILE A 32 0.27 -6.08 12.32
C ILE A 32 -0.65 -6.62 13.43
N ASP A 33 -0.39 -7.80 13.97
CA ASP A 33 -1.20 -8.40 15.04
C ASP A 33 -1.19 -7.55 16.31
N GLU A 34 -0.02 -7.02 16.69
CA GLU A 34 0.10 -6.15 17.83
C GLU A 34 -0.68 -4.84 17.64
N ILE A 35 -0.61 -4.26 16.44
CA ILE A 35 -1.35 -3.03 16.13
C ILE A 35 -2.86 -3.29 16.19
N LEU A 36 -3.34 -4.34 15.53
CA LEU A 36 -4.77 -4.68 15.50
C LEU A 36 -5.30 -5.11 16.87
N GLY A 37 -4.47 -5.77 17.69
CA GLY A 37 -4.81 -6.17 19.05
C GLY A 37 -4.79 -5.02 20.07
N ASN A 38 -4.20 -3.88 19.72
CA ASN A 38 -4.08 -2.71 20.60
C ASN A 38 -4.87 -1.52 20.05
N LYS A 39 -6.10 -1.33 20.56
CA LYS A 39 -7.01 -0.25 20.15
C LYS A 39 -6.35 1.14 20.14
N ARG A 40 -5.48 1.44 21.12
CA ARG A 40 -4.81 2.74 21.20
C ARG A 40 -3.84 2.94 20.04
N LEU A 41 -3.05 1.92 19.70
CA LEU A 41 -2.13 1.95 18.57
C LEU A 41 -2.91 1.99 17.25
N LEU A 42 -3.88 1.11 17.07
CA LEU A 42 -4.73 1.08 15.88
C LEU A 42 -5.36 2.44 15.58
N VAL A 43 -5.98 3.08 16.58
CA VAL A 43 -6.60 4.41 16.42
C VAL A 43 -5.57 5.48 16.05
N ALA A 44 -4.32 5.38 16.52
CA ALA A 44 -3.26 6.31 16.12
C ALA A 44 -2.94 6.17 14.61
N TYR A 45 -2.80 4.93 14.10
CA TYR A 45 -2.60 4.68 12.67
C TYR A 45 -3.81 5.13 11.84
N ILE A 46 -5.04 4.83 12.28
CA ILE A 46 -6.26 5.28 11.59
C ILE A 46 -6.30 6.81 11.50
N LYS A 47 -6.01 7.52 12.60
CA LYS A 47 -6.00 8.98 12.61
C LYS A 47 -4.92 9.55 11.70
N CYS A 48 -3.74 8.93 11.63
CA CYS A 48 -2.71 9.31 10.66
C CYS A 48 -3.24 9.20 9.22
N VAL A 49 -3.82 8.05 8.88
CA VAL A 49 -4.37 7.76 7.54
C VAL A 49 -5.53 8.71 7.19
N LEU A 50 -6.39 9.03 8.15
CA LEU A 50 -7.47 10.00 7.96
C LEU A 50 -7.01 11.46 7.97
N GLU A 51 -5.72 11.73 8.21
CA GLU A 51 -5.13 13.07 8.36
C GLU A 51 -5.69 13.86 9.56
N LYS A 52 -6.07 13.14 10.61
CA LYS A 52 -6.60 13.66 11.88
C LYS A 52 -5.62 13.52 13.04
N GLY A 53 -4.35 13.19 12.76
CA GLY A 53 -3.34 12.95 13.79
C GLY A 53 -1.93 12.86 13.23
N LYS A 54 -0.94 12.72 14.12
CA LYS A 54 0.46 12.52 13.76
C LYS A 54 0.66 11.13 13.16
N CYS A 55 1.58 11.04 12.20
CA CYS A 55 2.00 9.78 11.60
C CYS A 55 3.35 9.36 12.15
N THR A 56 3.52 8.06 12.38
CA THR A 56 4.85 7.43 12.41
C THR A 56 5.41 7.40 10.98
N ALA A 57 6.70 7.11 10.82
CA ALA A 57 7.30 6.94 9.49
C ALA A 57 6.57 5.85 8.68
N GLU A 58 6.20 4.76 9.36
CA GLU A 58 5.43 3.64 8.81
C GLU A 58 4.02 4.05 8.40
N GLY A 59 3.31 4.76 9.28
CA GLY A 59 1.96 5.24 8.99
C GLY A 59 1.96 6.24 7.83
N TYR A 60 3.02 7.03 7.69
CA TYR A 60 3.19 7.94 6.55
C TYR A 60 3.36 7.18 5.24
N GLU A 61 4.23 6.16 5.22
CA GLU A 61 4.43 5.29 4.05
C GLU A 61 3.12 4.61 3.64
N LEU A 62 2.41 4.02 4.60
CA LEU A 62 1.08 3.45 4.34
C LEU A 62 0.15 4.49 3.72
N LYS A 63 0.05 5.67 4.34
CA LYS A 63 -0.83 6.76 3.90
C LYS A 63 -0.52 7.22 2.47
N SER A 64 0.76 7.33 2.08
CA SER A 64 1.15 7.78 0.74
C SER A 64 0.78 6.80 -0.36
N HIS A 65 0.64 5.50 -0.05
CA HIS A 65 0.43 4.46 -1.05
C HIS A 65 -1.00 3.92 -1.12
N ILE A 66 -1.90 4.22 -0.17
CA ILE A 66 -3.28 3.69 -0.17
C ILE A 66 -4.01 3.94 -1.51
N LYS A 67 -3.96 5.16 -2.06
CA LYS A 67 -4.69 5.49 -3.30
C LYS A 67 -4.17 4.69 -4.49
N ASP A 68 -2.84 4.67 -4.66
CA ASP A 68 -2.19 3.94 -5.74
C ASP A 68 -2.45 2.43 -5.62
N ALA A 69 -2.35 1.87 -4.40
CA ALA A 69 -2.63 0.47 -4.14
C ALA A 69 -4.09 0.10 -4.46
N LEU A 70 -5.06 0.96 -4.14
CA LEU A 70 -6.46 0.73 -4.49
C LEU A 70 -6.68 0.75 -6.01
N GLN A 71 -6.16 1.77 -6.70
CA GLN A 71 -6.34 1.97 -8.14
C GLN A 71 -5.68 0.88 -8.98
N THR A 72 -4.47 0.45 -8.57
CA THR A 72 -3.69 -0.54 -9.31
C THR A 72 -3.97 -1.97 -8.87
N GLY A 73 -4.66 -2.17 -7.75
CA GLY A 73 -4.82 -3.49 -7.13
C GLY A 73 -3.53 -4.00 -6.48
N CYS A 74 -2.76 -3.11 -5.84
CA CYS A 74 -1.55 -3.45 -5.09
C CYS A 74 -0.45 -4.08 -5.96
N LYS A 75 -0.31 -3.63 -7.22
CA LYS A 75 0.70 -4.18 -8.15
C LYS A 75 2.12 -4.08 -7.57
N LYS A 76 2.47 -2.93 -7.00
CA LYS A 76 3.77 -2.66 -6.37
C LYS A 76 3.93 -3.24 -4.96
N CYS A 77 2.89 -3.90 -4.41
CA CYS A 77 2.98 -4.45 -3.07
C CYS A 77 3.79 -5.74 -3.04
N THR A 78 4.62 -5.91 -2.01
CA THR A 78 5.23 -7.20 -1.72
C THR A 78 4.17 -8.21 -1.27
N LYS A 79 4.54 -9.51 -1.26
CA LYS A 79 3.63 -10.55 -0.76
C LYS A 79 3.23 -10.29 0.69
N GLN A 80 4.18 -9.89 1.53
CA GLN A 80 3.96 -9.54 2.94
C GLN A 80 3.00 -8.36 3.08
N GLN A 81 3.19 -7.30 2.29
CA GLN A 81 2.30 -6.14 2.27
C GLN A 81 0.88 -6.51 1.84
N ARG A 82 0.71 -7.35 0.81
CA ARG A 82 -0.61 -7.83 0.37
C ARG A 82 -1.32 -8.63 1.46
N ASP A 83 -0.62 -9.58 2.08
CA ASP A 83 -1.15 -10.41 3.16
C ASP A 83 -1.55 -9.53 4.36
N GLY A 84 -0.69 -8.56 4.71
CA GLY A 84 -0.94 -7.58 5.78
C GLY A 84 -2.13 -6.66 5.52
N ILE A 85 -2.23 -6.08 4.31
CA ILE A 85 -3.34 -5.21 3.92
C ILE A 85 -4.67 -5.95 4.00
N ARG A 86 -4.73 -7.20 3.51
CA ARG A 86 -5.95 -8.01 3.58
C ARG A 86 -6.40 -8.25 5.02
N LYS A 87 -5.44 -8.53 5.92
CA LYS A 87 -5.70 -8.70 7.34
C LYS A 87 -6.24 -7.42 8.00
N VAL A 88 -5.61 -6.29 7.71
CA VAL A 88 -6.06 -4.98 8.21
C VAL A 88 -7.47 -4.67 7.69
N ILE A 89 -7.72 -4.80 6.39
CA ILE A 89 -9.04 -4.52 5.78
C ILE A 89 -10.11 -5.43 6.40
N ASN A 90 -9.84 -6.73 6.55
CA ASN A 90 -10.77 -7.66 7.21
C ASN A 90 -11.08 -7.21 8.64
N HIS A 91 -10.07 -6.83 9.42
CA HIS A 91 -10.29 -6.33 10.78
C HIS A 91 -11.14 -5.05 10.78
N MET A 92 -10.83 -4.10 9.89
CA MET A 92 -11.52 -2.82 9.79
C MET A 92 -13.01 -3.00 9.43
N ILE A 93 -13.32 -3.84 8.44
CA ILE A 93 -14.70 -4.11 8.01
C ILE A 93 -15.53 -4.71 9.14
N ASN A 94 -14.97 -5.69 9.86
CA ASN A 94 -15.74 -6.51 10.81
C ASN A 94 -15.76 -5.93 12.24
N ASN A 95 -14.73 -5.19 12.65
CA ASN A 95 -14.57 -4.71 14.04
C ASN A 95 -14.61 -3.18 14.16
N GLU A 96 -14.34 -2.45 13.08
CA GLU A 96 -14.21 -0.99 13.08
C GLU A 96 -15.06 -0.31 11.99
N PRO A 97 -16.35 -0.64 11.84
CA PRO A 97 -17.16 -0.22 10.69
C PRO A 97 -17.28 1.30 10.54
N GLU A 98 -17.25 2.05 11.65
CA GLU A 98 -17.28 3.51 11.63
C GLU A 98 -16.00 4.09 11.01
N TYR A 99 -14.83 3.59 11.42
CA TYR A 99 -13.56 4.03 10.86
C TYR A 99 -13.38 3.54 9.43
N TRP A 100 -13.87 2.33 9.12
CA TRP A 100 -13.91 1.82 7.76
C TRP A 100 -14.69 2.76 6.85
N GLY A 101 -15.90 3.18 7.23
CA GLY A 101 -16.70 4.15 6.49
C GLY A 101 -15.95 5.47 6.23
N GLN A 102 -15.28 6.02 7.25
CA GLN A 102 -14.46 7.23 7.09
C GLN A 102 -13.30 7.04 6.10
N MET A 103 -12.67 5.87 6.09
CA MET A 103 -11.59 5.57 5.14
C MET A 103 -12.13 5.41 3.71
N VAL A 104 -13.27 4.74 3.55
CA VAL A 104 -13.97 4.60 2.26
C VAL A 104 -14.31 5.98 1.71
N ASP A 105 -14.93 6.86 2.50
CA ASP A 105 -15.30 8.19 2.03
C ASP A 105 -14.08 9.05 1.65
N LYS A 106 -12.90 8.82 2.27
CA LYS A 106 -11.67 9.55 1.95
C LYS A 106 -10.94 9.01 0.71
N TYR A 107 -10.90 7.68 0.54
CA TYR A 107 -10.03 7.03 -0.44
C TYR A 107 -10.77 6.41 -1.63
N ASP A 108 -12.06 6.13 -1.49
CA ASP A 108 -12.91 5.46 -2.48
C ASP A 108 -14.38 5.91 -2.33
N ALA A 109 -14.62 7.22 -2.42
CA ALA A 109 -15.95 7.81 -2.21
C ALA A 109 -17.02 7.26 -3.17
N GLU A 110 -16.62 6.90 -4.39
CA GLU A 110 -17.45 6.26 -5.42
C GLU A 110 -17.63 4.75 -5.19
N ARG A 111 -16.97 4.18 -4.18
CA ARG A 111 -17.03 2.76 -3.77
C ARG A 111 -16.63 1.79 -4.89
N ILE A 112 -15.75 2.22 -5.79
CA ILE A 112 -15.29 1.44 -6.95
C ILE A 112 -14.50 0.21 -6.49
N TYR A 113 -13.75 0.29 -5.39
CA TYR A 113 -12.86 -0.78 -4.93
C TYR A 113 -13.38 -1.45 -3.65
N THR A 114 -14.03 -0.69 -2.80
CA THR A 114 -14.53 -1.07 -1.47
C THR A 114 -15.47 -2.26 -1.55
N HIS A 115 -16.41 -2.25 -2.52
CA HIS A 115 -17.39 -3.32 -2.70
C HIS A 115 -16.75 -4.73 -2.84
N ARG A 116 -15.61 -4.82 -3.54
CA ARG A 116 -14.87 -6.08 -3.72
C ARG A 116 -14.33 -6.58 -2.40
N TYR A 117 -13.69 -5.69 -1.63
CA TYR A 117 -13.11 -6.05 -0.34
C TYR A 117 -14.16 -6.40 0.69
N GLU A 118 -15.28 -5.67 0.73
CA GLU A 118 -16.41 -6.01 1.60
C GLU A 118 -17.00 -7.37 1.23
N LYS A 119 -17.20 -7.66 -0.05
CA LYS A 119 -17.70 -8.96 -0.49
C LYS A 119 -16.74 -10.11 -0.14
N GLU A 120 -15.44 -9.87 -0.23
CA GLU A 120 -14.41 -10.90 -0.05
C GLU A 120 -14.07 -11.14 1.43
N LEU A 121 -14.05 -10.09 2.24
CA LEU A 121 -13.47 -10.10 3.59
C LEU A 121 -14.48 -9.87 4.71
N LYS A 122 -15.73 -9.50 4.40
CA LYS A 122 -16.77 -9.39 5.43
C LYS A 122 -17.17 -10.79 5.89
N THR A 123 -17.04 -11.05 7.18
CA THR A 123 -17.52 -12.29 7.79
C THR A 123 -19.01 -12.15 8.05
N ILE A 124 -19.81 -13.02 7.46
CA ILE A 124 -21.23 -13.15 7.81
C ILE A 124 -21.28 -14.00 9.08
N ASN A 125 -21.43 -13.35 10.22
CA ASN A 125 -21.81 -14.04 11.47
C ASN A 125 -23.33 -14.20 11.53
#